data_AF-A0A1B8ZP61-F1
#
_entry.id   AF-A0A1B8ZP61-F1
#
_cell.length_a   1.000
_cell.length_b   1.000
_cell.length_c   1.000
_cell.angle_alpha   90.00
_cell.angle_beta   90.00
_cell.angle_gamma   90.00
#
_symmetry.space_group_name_H-M   'P 1'
#
loop_
_entity.id
_entity.type
_entity.pdbx_description
1 polymer ?
#
loop_
_entity_poly.entity_id
_entity_poly.type
_entity_poly.pdbx_seq_one_letter_code
_entity_poly.pdbx_strand_id
1 'polypeptide(L)'
;MKYKYLLYIPLLTIISCNKSEQKAKNSDSVTPEPSVALSSVQKEGEKEISWKGLLNGKTPVFMHYQLDGNLIAGEITYLNTKNKLPITILGTIEDDHSYRILEFEKSGNITGIITGKPTDGTFTGSWFSPKIKKELVLNLVKKDTAAISKQTEAKLDDIFGHYHYQYGDAGYQGDLEIKKLPDSKAVFGITSVTGEPARNLAQIDEDTISLKTTGFTYKLSDAEDCEFRVKFYKGFAVVQYTQGACSGQFGMNATVEGIYVKTK
;
A
#
# COMPACT_ATOMS: atom_id res chain seq x y z
N MET A 1 41.10 45.06 -0.67
CA MET A 1 40.82 45.90 0.52
C MET A 1 39.70 46.89 0.20
N LYS A 2 38.54 46.73 0.86
CA LYS A 2 37.64 47.79 1.39
C LYS A 2 36.28 47.14 1.69
N TYR A 3 36.09 46.80 2.96
CA TYR A 3 34.84 46.33 3.54
C TYR A 3 33.86 47.50 3.67
N LYS A 4 32.56 47.27 3.45
CA LYS A 4 31.48 48.10 3.98
C LYS A 4 30.50 47.21 4.72
N TYR A 5 30.54 47.32 6.05
CA TYR A 5 29.54 46.79 6.96
C TYR A 5 28.28 47.67 6.89
N LEU A 6 27.11 47.05 6.83
CA LEU A 6 25.85 47.71 7.13
C LEU A 6 25.10 46.83 8.13
N LEU A 7 25.13 47.27 9.39
CA LEU A 7 24.39 46.75 10.52
C LEU A 7 22.91 47.10 10.37
N TYR A 8 22.02 46.11 10.46
CA TYR A 8 20.60 46.32 10.74
C TYR A 8 20.28 45.74 12.11
N ILE A 9 19.78 46.61 12.98
CA ILE A 9 19.34 46.34 14.36
C ILE A 9 17.84 45.99 14.32
N PRO A 10 17.39 44.90 14.95
CA PRO A 10 15.96 44.60 15.07
C PRO A 10 15.31 45.39 16.21
N LEU A 11 14.20 46.08 15.90
CA LEU A 11 13.36 46.80 16.85
C LEU A 11 12.35 45.81 17.48
N LEU A 12 12.58 45.44 18.75
CA LEU A 12 11.61 44.73 19.59
C LEU A 12 10.54 45.72 20.08
N THR A 13 9.27 45.45 19.80
CA THR A 13 8.14 46.10 20.48
C THR A 13 7.47 45.08 21.40
N ILE A 14 7.46 45.41 22.69
CA ILE A 14 6.85 44.64 23.77
C ILE A 14 5.56 45.38 24.10
N ILE A 15 4.40 44.83 23.76
CA ILE A 15 3.12 45.35 24.25
C ILE A 15 2.81 44.62 25.55
N SER A 16 3.05 45.32 26.66
CA SER A 16 2.62 44.96 28.01
C SER A 16 1.20 45.48 28.22
N CYS A 17 0.25 44.57 28.49
CA CYS A 17 -1.02 44.93 29.11
C CYS A 17 -0.98 44.54 30.58
N ASN A 18 -1.14 45.54 31.45
CA ASN A 18 -1.19 45.39 32.88
C ASN A 18 -2.61 45.72 33.39
N LYS A 19 -3.11 44.83 34.25
CA LYS A 19 -4.14 44.97 35.29
C LYS A 19 -5.61 45.30 34.95
N SER A 20 -6.48 44.44 35.46
CA SER A 20 -7.42 44.81 36.54
C SER A 20 -7.83 43.58 37.34
N GLU A 21 -7.46 43.55 38.63
CA GLU A 21 -7.99 42.62 39.63
C GLU A 21 -9.42 43.02 39.99
N GLN A 22 -10.35 42.06 40.00
CA GLN A 22 -11.58 42.16 40.79
C GLN A 22 -11.74 40.92 41.67
N LYS A 23 -12.06 41.21 42.94
CA LYS A 23 -12.11 40.31 44.09
C LYS A 23 -13.16 39.19 43.97
N ALA A 24 -12.79 38.09 44.61
CA ALA A 24 -13.51 36.85 44.81
C ALA A 24 -14.93 36.97 45.41
N LYS A 25 -15.79 36.02 45.01
CA LYS A 25 -16.72 35.33 45.90
C LYS A 25 -16.50 33.83 45.75
N ASN A 26 -16.12 33.20 46.86
CA ASN A 26 -16.09 31.75 47.03
C ASN A 26 -17.51 31.18 46.94
N SER A 27 -17.67 30.08 46.22
CA SER A 27 -18.59 29.00 46.57
C SER A 27 -17.98 27.71 46.07
N ASP A 28 -17.72 26.82 47.02
CA ASP A 28 -17.17 25.48 46.81
C ASP A 28 -18.09 24.60 45.97
N SER A 29 -17.53 23.94 44.95
CA SER A 29 -17.90 22.59 44.55
C SER A 29 -16.81 22.02 43.62
N VAL A 30 -15.75 21.48 44.20
CA VAL A 30 -14.71 20.74 43.45
C VAL A 30 -15.20 19.31 43.24
N THR A 31 -15.71 19.04 42.04
CA THR A 31 -15.80 17.69 41.49
C THR A 31 -14.45 17.38 40.83
N PRO A 32 -13.81 16.22 41.08
CA PRO A 32 -12.50 15.94 40.51
C PRO A 32 -12.62 15.68 39.00
N GLU A 33 -11.99 16.54 38.22
CA GLU A 33 -11.82 16.40 36.78
C GLU A 33 -10.84 15.24 36.50
N PRO A 34 -11.23 14.17 35.80
CA PRO A 34 -10.30 13.12 35.44
C PRO A 34 -9.34 13.65 34.39
N SER A 35 -8.03 13.55 34.68
CA SER A 35 -6.97 13.85 33.73
C SER A 35 -7.15 13.01 32.46
N VAL A 36 -7.61 13.66 31.39
CA VAL A 36 -7.61 13.06 30.07
C VAL A 36 -6.15 13.01 29.63
N ALA A 37 -5.57 11.82 29.79
CA ALA A 37 -4.32 11.44 29.18
C ALA A 37 -4.36 11.81 27.69
N LEU A 38 -3.25 12.38 27.22
CA LEU A 38 -2.97 12.71 25.83
C LEU A 38 -3.44 11.58 24.88
N SER A 39 -4.64 11.74 24.33
CA SER A 39 -5.06 11.04 23.14
C SER A 39 -4.17 11.56 22.02
N SER A 40 -3.27 10.69 21.55
CA SER A 40 -2.53 10.88 20.31
C SER A 40 -3.50 11.35 19.22
N VAL A 41 -3.32 12.58 18.78
CA VAL A 41 -4.02 13.17 17.64
C VAL A 41 -3.85 12.19 16.47
N GLN A 42 -4.94 11.54 16.10
CA GLN A 42 -5.01 10.75 14.88
C GLN A 42 -4.69 11.68 13.71
N LYS A 43 -3.78 11.25 12.84
CA LYS A 43 -3.57 11.87 11.52
C LYS A 43 -4.93 11.90 10.83
N GLU A 44 -5.50 13.07 10.65
CA GLU A 44 -6.55 13.33 9.68
C GLU A 44 -6.01 12.93 8.29
N GLY A 45 -6.64 12.00 7.57
CA GLY A 45 -6.39 11.91 6.12
C GLY A 45 -6.58 10.59 5.37
N GLU A 46 -6.69 9.41 6.00
CA GLU A 46 -6.94 8.17 5.24
C GLU A 46 -8.39 7.72 5.44
N LYS A 47 -9.23 8.01 4.45
CA LYS A 47 -10.63 7.60 4.44
C LYS A 47 -10.71 6.10 4.19
N GLU A 48 -10.88 5.34 5.26
CA GLU A 48 -11.21 3.92 5.17
C GLU A 48 -12.51 3.73 4.36
N ILE A 49 -12.50 2.78 3.43
CA ILE A 49 -13.68 2.39 2.67
C ILE A 49 -14.05 0.97 3.08
N SER A 50 -15.30 0.76 3.49
CA SER A 50 -15.81 -0.54 3.93
C SER A 50 -17.04 -0.97 3.13
N TRP A 51 -17.08 -2.26 2.81
CA TRP A 51 -18.11 -2.91 2.00
C TRP A 51 -18.59 -4.19 2.68
N LYS A 52 -19.88 -4.49 2.57
CA LYS A 52 -20.46 -5.76 3.03
C LYS A 52 -21.46 -6.27 2.02
N GLY A 53 -21.49 -7.57 1.79
CA GLY A 53 -22.45 -8.15 0.86
C GLY A 53 -22.21 -9.63 0.62
N LEU A 54 -22.52 -10.07 -0.59
CA LEU A 54 -22.53 -11.48 -0.96
C LEU A 54 -21.69 -11.72 -2.21
N LEU A 55 -20.92 -12.81 -2.18
CA LEU A 55 -20.42 -13.49 -3.37
C LEU A 55 -21.45 -14.52 -3.83
N ASN A 56 -21.82 -14.44 -5.10
CA ASN A 56 -22.79 -15.30 -5.76
C ASN A 56 -24.14 -15.44 -5.02
N GLY A 57 -24.56 -14.37 -4.33
CA GLY A 57 -25.79 -14.33 -3.53
C GLY A 57 -25.81 -15.27 -2.31
N LYS A 58 -24.69 -15.91 -1.96
CA LYS A 58 -24.65 -16.96 -0.92
C LYS A 58 -23.58 -16.75 0.13
N THR A 59 -22.38 -16.37 -0.27
CA THR A 59 -21.23 -16.29 0.64
C THR A 59 -21.09 -14.88 1.18
N PRO A 60 -21.37 -14.61 2.47
CA PRO A 60 -21.27 -13.27 3.03
C PRO A 60 -19.81 -12.86 3.21
N VAL A 61 -19.47 -11.67 2.73
CA VAL A 61 -18.13 -11.08 2.85
C VAL A 61 -18.20 -9.67 3.43
N PHE A 62 -17.14 -9.31 4.14
CA PHE A 62 -16.83 -7.96 4.57
C PHE A 62 -15.46 -7.60 4.02
N MET A 63 -15.33 -6.43 3.40
CA MET A 63 -14.09 -5.97 2.80
C MET A 63 -13.87 -4.52 3.22
N HIS A 64 -12.65 -4.19 3.60
CA HIS A 64 -12.28 -2.82 3.91
C HIS A 64 -10.86 -2.52 3.42
N TYR A 65 -10.61 -1.28 3.01
CA TYR A 65 -9.32 -0.86 2.47
C TYR A 65 -9.10 0.65 2.59
N GLN A 66 -7.84 1.04 2.44
CA GLN A 66 -7.37 2.39 2.23
C GLN A 66 -6.83 2.56 0.81
N LEU A 67 -6.72 3.81 0.37
CA LEU A 67 -6.16 4.20 -0.91
C LEU A 67 -4.88 5.02 -0.71
N ASP A 68 -3.82 4.68 -1.45
CA ASP A 68 -2.62 5.53 -1.64
C ASP A 68 -2.45 5.77 -3.14
N GLY A 69 -2.99 6.89 -3.63
CA GLY A 69 -3.14 7.12 -5.06
C GLY A 69 -4.03 6.05 -5.71
N ASN A 70 -3.47 5.30 -6.66
CA ASN A 70 -4.16 4.18 -7.32
C ASN A 70 -3.97 2.84 -6.61
N LEU A 71 -3.17 2.77 -5.55
CA LEU A 71 -2.97 1.54 -4.78
C LEU A 71 -4.12 1.34 -3.80
N ILE A 72 -4.64 0.12 -3.77
CA ILE A 72 -5.63 -0.36 -2.81
C ILE A 72 -4.92 -1.31 -1.85
N ALA A 73 -5.09 -1.10 -0.54
CA ALA A 73 -4.55 -2.00 0.48
C ALA A 73 -5.55 -2.19 1.62
N GLY A 74 -5.83 -3.44 1.98
CA GLY A 74 -6.83 -3.74 3.01
C GLY A 74 -6.98 -5.23 3.28
N GLU A 75 -8.16 -5.61 3.74
CA GLU A 75 -8.50 -7.00 4.05
C GLU A 75 -9.92 -7.38 3.58
N ILE A 76 -10.10 -8.65 3.21
CA ILE A 76 -11.41 -9.29 3.01
C ILE A 76 -11.62 -10.39 4.03
N THR A 77 -12.83 -10.50 4.56
CA THR A 77 -13.23 -11.51 5.54
C THR A 77 -14.48 -12.26 5.07
N TYR A 78 -14.37 -13.59 5.01
CA TYR A 78 -15.50 -14.48 4.71
C TYR A 78 -16.27 -14.81 6.00
N LEU A 79 -17.47 -14.24 6.13
CA LEU A 79 -18.21 -14.18 7.40
C LEU A 79 -18.89 -15.50 7.79
N ASN A 80 -19.00 -16.44 6.85
CA ASN A 80 -19.54 -17.79 7.08
C ASN A 80 -18.47 -18.81 7.48
N THR A 81 -17.19 -18.43 7.53
CA THR A 81 -16.12 -19.31 8.01
C THR A 81 -16.08 -19.32 9.54
N LYS A 82 -15.58 -20.42 10.13
CA LYS A 82 -15.52 -20.59 11.59
C LYS A 82 -14.69 -19.50 12.27
N ASN A 83 -13.52 -19.20 11.72
CA ASN A 83 -12.54 -18.31 12.34
C ASN A 83 -12.60 -16.86 11.81
N LYS A 84 -13.29 -16.62 10.67
CA LYS A 84 -13.45 -15.29 10.07
C LYS A 84 -12.12 -14.53 9.98
N LEU A 85 -11.07 -15.23 9.57
CA LEU A 85 -9.74 -14.65 9.49
C LEU A 85 -9.72 -13.65 8.32
N PRO A 86 -9.25 -12.40 8.54
CA PRO A 86 -9.02 -11.47 7.46
C PRO A 86 -7.92 -11.98 6.54
N ILE A 87 -8.11 -11.78 5.24
CA ILE A 87 -7.16 -12.10 4.19
C ILE A 87 -6.71 -10.80 3.55
N THR A 88 -5.40 -10.61 3.41
CA THR A 88 -4.83 -9.41 2.80
C THR A 88 -5.36 -9.25 1.38
N ILE A 89 -5.82 -8.05 1.05
CA ILE A 89 -6.13 -7.65 -0.31
C ILE A 89 -5.26 -6.48 -0.73
N LEU A 90 -4.67 -6.57 -1.92
CA LEU A 90 -3.87 -5.52 -2.54
C LEU A 90 -4.30 -5.36 -3.99
N GLY A 91 -4.36 -4.14 -4.52
CA GLY A 91 -4.85 -3.94 -5.87
C GLY A 91 -4.54 -2.58 -6.44
N THR A 92 -5.01 -2.37 -7.66
CA THR A 92 -4.85 -1.12 -8.40
C THR A 92 -6.20 -0.60 -8.86
N ILE A 93 -6.28 0.73 -8.98
CA ILE A 93 -7.31 1.42 -9.74
C ILE A 93 -6.75 1.62 -11.14
N GLU A 94 -7.41 1.01 -12.13
CA GLU A 94 -7.05 1.08 -13.55
C GLU A 94 -7.52 2.43 -14.16
N ASP A 95 -7.04 2.76 -15.36
CA ASP A 95 -7.35 4.04 -16.03
C ASP A 95 -8.86 4.26 -16.28
N ASP A 96 -9.60 3.17 -16.50
CA ASP A 96 -11.07 3.20 -16.66
C ASP A 96 -11.82 3.29 -15.32
N HIS A 97 -11.08 3.49 -14.23
CA HIS A 97 -11.53 3.54 -12.84
C HIS A 97 -12.12 2.21 -12.33
N SER A 98 -11.88 1.11 -13.05
CA SER A 98 -12.14 -0.22 -12.52
C SER A 98 -11.09 -0.58 -11.48
N TYR A 99 -11.50 -1.38 -10.52
CA TYR A 99 -10.65 -1.88 -9.45
C TYR A 99 -10.22 -3.28 -9.84
N ARG A 100 -8.92 -3.56 -9.69
CA ARG A 100 -8.37 -4.91 -9.81
C ARG A 100 -7.65 -5.26 -8.51
N ILE A 101 -8.30 -6.06 -7.67
CA ILE A 101 -7.85 -6.40 -6.33
C ILE A 101 -7.50 -7.88 -6.25
N LEU A 102 -6.41 -8.20 -5.57
CA LEU A 102 -5.86 -9.54 -5.40
C LEU A 102 -5.96 -9.96 -3.94
N GLU A 103 -6.51 -11.15 -3.69
CA GLU A 103 -6.55 -11.81 -2.39
C GLU A 103 -5.28 -12.64 -2.21
N PHE A 104 -4.45 -12.27 -1.23
CA PHE A 104 -3.13 -12.88 -1.00
C PHE A 104 -3.12 -13.79 0.23
N GLU A 105 -2.61 -15.01 0.05
CA GLU A 105 -2.10 -15.83 1.14
C GLU A 105 -0.74 -15.31 1.63
N LYS A 106 -0.36 -15.71 2.84
CA LYS A 106 0.97 -15.37 3.42
C LYS A 106 2.14 -15.88 2.58
N SER A 107 1.92 -16.87 1.74
CA SER A 107 2.91 -17.43 0.80
C SER A 107 3.12 -16.55 -0.43
N GLY A 108 2.28 -15.54 -0.68
CA GLY A 108 2.23 -14.79 -1.92
C GLY A 108 1.37 -15.41 -3.02
N ASN A 109 0.79 -16.58 -2.76
CA ASN A 109 -0.20 -17.15 -3.64
C ASN A 109 -1.50 -16.31 -3.63
N ILE A 110 -2.02 -16.03 -4.82
CA ILE A 110 -3.23 -15.27 -5.07
C ILE A 110 -4.38 -16.26 -5.17
N THR A 111 -5.34 -16.18 -4.25
CA THR A 111 -6.48 -17.12 -4.15
C THR A 111 -7.75 -16.59 -4.81
N GLY A 112 -7.82 -15.28 -4.99
CA GLY A 112 -8.96 -14.57 -5.54
C GLY A 112 -8.53 -13.30 -6.27
N ILE A 113 -9.25 -12.97 -7.35
CA ILE A 113 -9.11 -11.73 -8.10
C ILE A 113 -10.48 -11.09 -8.11
N ILE A 114 -10.60 -9.90 -7.52
CA ILE A 114 -11.81 -9.10 -7.52
C ILE A 114 -11.67 -8.03 -8.59
N THR A 115 -12.62 -7.98 -9.52
CA THR A 115 -12.72 -6.92 -10.52
C THR A 115 -14.08 -6.25 -10.42
N GLY A 116 -14.14 -4.94 -10.63
CA GLY A 116 -15.41 -4.22 -10.68
C GLY A 116 -15.24 -2.72 -10.51
N LYS A 117 -16.35 -1.99 -10.47
CA LYS A 117 -16.33 -0.53 -10.40
C LYS A 117 -17.19 -0.06 -9.23
N PRO A 118 -16.58 0.36 -8.10
CA PRO A 118 -17.34 0.89 -6.99
C PRO A 118 -18.02 2.21 -7.37
N THR A 119 -19.21 2.42 -6.84
CA THR A 119 -19.99 3.67 -6.91
C THR A 119 -20.26 4.16 -5.49
N ASP A 120 -20.98 5.28 -5.32
CA ASP A 120 -21.17 5.91 -4.00
C ASP A 120 -21.82 5.01 -2.93
N GLY A 121 -22.56 3.98 -3.33
CA GLY A 121 -23.25 3.06 -2.40
C GLY A 121 -23.04 1.57 -2.66
N THR A 122 -22.52 1.17 -3.82
CA THR A 122 -22.39 -0.23 -4.20
C THR A 122 -21.03 -0.55 -4.81
N PHE A 123 -20.59 -1.78 -4.63
CA PHE A 123 -19.46 -2.34 -5.36
C PHE A 123 -19.91 -3.65 -6.00
N THR A 124 -20.12 -3.59 -7.31
CA THR A 124 -20.52 -4.72 -8.14
C THR A 124 -19.38 -5.11 -9.08
N GLY A 125 -19.33 -6.40 -9.42
CA GLY A 125 -18.27 -6.95 -10.27
C GLY A 125 -18.20 -8.46 -10.18
N SER A 126 -16.99 -9.01 -10.25
CA SER A 126 -16.76 -10.43 -10.07
C SER A 126 -15.60 -10.74 -9.13
N TRP A 127 -15.63 -11.95 -8.58
CA TRP A 127 -14.53 -12.59 -7.89
C TRP A 127 -14.15 -13.83 -8.69
N PHE A 128 -12.88 -13.99 -9.01
CA PHE A 128 -12.36 -15.11 -9.78
C PHE A 128 -11.28 -15.87 -9.00
N SER A 129 -11.40 -17.19 -8.90
CA SER A 129 -10.34 -18.03 -8.35
C SER A 129 -9.38 -18.49 -9.44
N PRO A 130 -8.09 -18.10 -9.40
CA PRO A 130 -7.10 -18.61 -10.34
C PRO A 130 -6.79 -20.09 -10.14
N LYS A 131 -7.01 -20.64 -8.94
CA LYS A 131 -6.75 -22.05 -8.62
C LYS A 131 -7.80 -22.99 -9.22
N ILE A 132 -9.08 -22.73 -8.97
CA ILE A 132 -10.18 -23.61 -9.43
C ILE A 132 -10.90 -23.08 -10.68
N LYS A 133 -10.42 -21.98 -11.27
CA LYS A 133 -10.98 -21.33 -12.47
C LYS A 133 -12.48 -21.06 -12.37
N LYS A 134 -12.90 -20.54 -11.21
CA LYS A 134 -14.31 -20.26 -10.91
C LYS A 134 -14.54 -18.78 -10.76
N GLU A 135 -15.55 -18.27 -11.44
CA GLU A 135 -16.01 -16.89 -11.32
C GLU A 135 -17.33 -16.83 -10.53
N LEU A 136 -17.45 -15.84 -9.65
CA LEU A 136 -18.61 -15.57 -8.82
C LEU A 136 -18.97 -14.09 -8.95
N VAL A 137 -20.27 -13.78 -9.02
CA VAL A 137 -20.74 -12.39 -9.03
C VAL A 137 -20.49 -11.75 -7.66
N LEU A 138 -19.93 -10.54 -7.64
CA LEU A 138 -19.74 -9.72 -6.45
C LEU A 138 -20.86 -8.68 -6.36
N ASN A 139 -21.55 -8.62 -5.22
CA ASN A 139 -22.50 -7.56 -4.92
C ASN A 139 -22.34 -7.10 -3.47
N LEU A 140 -21.72 -5.93 -3.29
CA LEU A 140 -21.52 -5.32 -1.98
C LEU A 140 -22.22 -3.98 -1.87
N VAL A 141 -22.59 -3.64 -0.64
CA VAL A 141 -23.08 -2.31 -0.27
C VAL A 141 -22.09 -1.65 0.67
N LYS A 142 -21.97 -0.32 0.55
CA LYS A 142 -21.09 0.47 1.39
C LYS A 142 -21.53 0.38 2.86
N LYS A 143 -20.57 0.43 3.77
CA LYS A 143 -20.80 0.44 5.21
C LYS A 143 -19.94 1.48 5.89
N ASP A 144 -20.56 2.29 6.73
CA ASP A 144 -19.86 3.16 7.66
C ASP A 144 -19.48 2.33 8.88
N THR A 145 -18.28 1.77 8.86
CA THR A 145 -17.76 0.93 9.95
C THR A 145 -16.43 1.49 10.40
N ALA A 146 -16.18 1.50 11.71
CA ALA A 146 -14.90 1.89 12.29
C ALA A 146 -13.82 0.79 12.15
N ALA A 147 -13.84 0.03 11.04
CA ALA A 147 -12.72 -0.84 10.71
C ALA A 147 -11.52 0.07 10.40
N ILE A 148 -10.35 -0.29 10.92
CA ILE A 148 -9.13 0.48 10.68
C ILE A 148 -8.18 -0.45 9.95
N SER A 149 -7.90 -0.17 8.67
CA SER A 149 -6.86 -0.89 7.95
C SER A 149 -5.51 -0.65 8.60
N LYS A 150 -4.63 -1.64 8.49
CA LYS A 150 -3.25 -1.54 8.99
C LYS A 150 -2.52 -0.44 8.21
N GLN A 151 -1.77 0.39 8.92
CA GLN A 151 -0.87 1.38 8.32
C GLN A 151 0.04 0.70 7.29
N THR A 152 0.07 1.26 6.08
CA THR A 152 0.79 0.73 4.92
C THR A 152 2.20 1.32 4.78
N GLU A 153 2.50 2.44 5.47
CA GLU A 153 3.83 3.06 5.47
C GLU A 153 4.91 2.07 5.98
N ALA A 154 5.93 1.82 5.17
CA ALA A 154 7.09 1.01 5.54
C ALA A 154 8.14 1.83 6.28
N LYS A 155 8.94 1.15 7.11
CA LYS A 155 10.24 1.67 7.58
C LYS A 155 11.35 1.06 6.74
N LEU A 156 12.43 1.80 6.52
CA LEU A 156 13.55 1.36 5.69
C LEU A 156 14.15 0.02 6.16
N ASP A 157 14.28 -0.20 7.46
CA ASP A 157 14.84 -1.48 7.96
C ASP A 157 13.89 -2.68 7.75
N ASP A 158 12.59 -2.43 7.51
CA ASP A 158 11.59 -3.48 7.34
C ASP A 158 11.46 -3.97 5.89
N ILE A 159 12.10 -3.31 4.92
CA ILE A 159 11.92 -3.61 3.49
C ILE A 159 12.85 -4.70 2.96
N PHE A 160 13.86 -5.10 3.74
CA PHE A 160 14.81 -6.14 3.32
C PHE A 160 14.18 -7.53 3.49
N GLY A 161 14.33 -8.39 2.48
CA GLY A 161 13.77 -9.74 2.51
C GLY A 161 13.34 -10.25 1.13
N HIS A 162 12.48 -11.25 1.15
CA HIS A 162 11.96 -11.92 -0.04
C HIS A 162 10.49 -11.60 -0.23
N TYR A 163 10.12 -11.25 -1.45
CA TYR A 163 8.76 -10.88 -1.84
C TYR A 163 8.31 -11.76 -2.99
N HIS A 164 7.05 -12.18 -2.99
CA HIS A 164 6.53 -13.15 -3.94
C HIS A 164 5.10 -12.82 -4.38
N TYR A 165 4.76 -13.18 -5.60
CA TYR A 165 3.38 -13.39 -6.01
C TYR A 165 3.25 -14.66 -6.87
N GLN A 166 2.09 -15.31 -6.82
CA GLN A 166 1.78 -16.43 -7.71
C GLN A 166 0.26 -16.53 -7.98
N TYR A 167 -0.14 -16.64 -9.24
CA TYR A 167 -1.54 -16.77 -9.65
C TYR A 167 -2.02 -18.22 -9.69
N GLY A 168 -2.22 -18.84 -8.52
CA GLY A 168 -2.48 -20.28 -8.43
C GLY A 168 -1.32 -21.11 -9.00
N ASP A 169 -1.51 -22.43 -9.07
CA ASP A 169 -0.38 -23.36 -9.27
C ASP A 169 0.32 -23.19 -10.63
N ALA A 170 -0.44 -22.91 -11.70
CA ALA A 170 0.05 -22.82 -13.08
C ALA A 170 0.11 -21.39 -13.65
N GLY A 171 -0.15 -20.37 -12.84
CA GLY A 171 -0.23 -18.98 -13.30
C GLY A 171 1.11 -18.27 -13.39
N TYR A 172 1.00 -16.96 -13.63
CA TYR A 172 2.13 -16.04 -13.54
C TYR A 172 2.66 -16.06 -12.11
N GLN A 173 3.97 -15.92 -11.95
CA GLN A 173 4.60 -15.79 -10.65
C GLN A 173 5.81 -14.88 -10.75
N GLY A 174 6.20 -14.30 -9.62
CA GLY A 174 7.38 -13.45 -9.56
C GLY A 174 7.95 -13.38 -8.17
N ASP A 175 9.27 -13.23 -8.13
CA ASP A 175 10.09 -13.11 -6.94
C ASP A 175 10.86 -11.79 -7.00
N LEU A 176 10.86 -11.06 -5.90
CA LEU A 176 11.71 -9.88 -5.68
C LEU A 176 12.51 -10.11 -4.42
N GLU A 177 13.82 -10.02 -4.53
CA GLU A 177 14.73 -10.10 -3.38
C GLU A 177 15.44 -8.77 -3.20
N ILE A 178 15.58 -8.32 -1.95
CA ILE A 178 16.34 -7.11 -1.62
C ILE A 178 17.12 -7.30 -0.31
N LYS A 179 18.44 -7.10 -0.38
CA LYS A 179 19.41 -7.31 0.69
C LYS A 179 20.09 -6.00 1.06
N LYS A 180 20.22 -5.74 2.37
CA LYS A 180 20.90 -4.54 2.89
C LYS A 180 22.40 -4.62 2.65
N LEU A 181 22.99 -3.52 2.17
CA LEU A 181 24.43 -3.30 2.15
C LEU A 181 24.80 -2.09 3.04
N PRO A 182 26.10 -1.94 3.40
CA PRO A 182 26.60 -0.72 4.03
C PRO A 182 26.35 0.55 3.19
N ASP A 183 26.54 1.71 3.80
CA ASP A 183 26.54 3.02 3.12
C ASP A 183 25.25 3.36 2.36
N SER A 184 24.09 2.98 2.92
CA SER A 184 22.77 3.20 2.31
C SER A 184 22.66 2.60 0.91
N LYS A 185 23.23 1.40 0.72
CA LYS A 185 23.10 0.61 -0.50
C LYS A 185 22.24 -0.63 -0.24
N ALA A 186 21.75 -1.21 -1.33
CA ALA A 186 21.12 -2.52 -1.31
C ALA A 186 21.46 -3.27 -2.60
N VAL A 187 21.46 -4.60 -2.52
CA VAL A 187 21.41 -5.45 -3.72
C VAL A 187 19.96 -5.87 -3.91
N PHE A 188 19.44 -5.82 -5.13
CA PHE A 188 18.12 -6.33 -5.45
C PHE A 188 18.15 -7.17 -6.73
N GLY A 189 17.19 -8.07 -6.87
CA GLY A 189 16.94 -8.82 -8.09
C GLY A 189 15.45 -9.12 -8.24
N ILE A 190 14.99 -9.28 -9.48
CA ILE A 190 13.59 -9.60 -9.78
C ILE A 190 13.54 -10.70 -10.84
N THR A 191 12.74 -11.73 -10.60
CA THR A 191 12.52 -12.81 -11.55
C THR A 191 11.03 -13.11 -11.63
N SER A 192 10.45 -12.98 -12.82
CA SER A 192 9.04 -13.23 -13.07
C SER A 192 8.83 -14.10 -14.30
N VAL A 193 7.84 -14.98 -14.24
CA VAL A 193 7.48 -15.86 -15.36
C VAL A 193 6.00 -15.81 -15.68
N THR A 194 5.68 -16.01 -16.96
CA THR A 194 4.29 -16.21 -17.40
C THR A 194 3.75 -17.57 -16.94
N GLY A 195 2.44 -17.78 -17.09
CA GLY A 195 1.80 -19.06 -16.79
C GLY A 195 2.12 -20.17 -17.79
N GLU A 196 1.70 -21.39 -17.46
CA GLU A 196 1.79 -22.58 -18.32
C GLU A 196 0.95 -22.47 -19.61
N PRO A 197 1.25 -23.27 -20.66
CA PRO A 197 2.27 -24.34 -20.72
C PRO A 197 3.67 -23.85 -21.09
N ALA A 198 3.80 -22.67 -21.70
CA ALA A 198 5.08 -22.08 -22.07
C ALA A 198 5.34 -20.85 -21.20
N ARG A 199 6.42 -20.92 -20.41
CA ARG A 199 6.80 -19.84 -19.50
C ARG A 199 7.84 -18.95 -20.17
N ASN A 200 7.48 -17.69 -20.36
CA ASN A 200 8.41 -16.63 -20.73
C ASN A 200 8.94 -15.96 -19.46
N LEU A 201 10.18 -15.45 -19.53
CA LEU A 201 10.93 -14.93 -18.39
C LEU A 201 11.14 -13.42 -18.51
N ALA A 202 10.96 -12.71 -17.41
CA ALA A 202 11.46 -11.37 -17.18
C ALA A 202 12.40 -11.43 -15.98
N GLN A 203 13.66 -11.05 -16.17
CA GLN A 203 14.68 -11.16 -15.14
C GLN A 203 15.53 -9.89 -15.10
N ILE A 204 15.74 -9.41 -13.88
CA ILE A 204 16.74 -8.42 -13.53
C ILE A 204 17.71 -9.14 -12.59
N ASP A 205 18.92 -9.35 -13.07
CA ASP A 205 20.00 -9.93 -12.27
C ASP A 205 20.31 -9.05 -11.06
N GLU A 206 20.98 -9.63 -10.06
CA GLU A 206 21.34 -8.89 -8.86
C GLU A 206 22.16 -7.64 -9.21
N ASP A 207 21.62 -6.48 -8.87
CA ASP A 207 22.30 -5.19 -9.05
C ASP A 207 22.28 -4.36 -7.77
N THR A 208 23.28 -3.48 -7.65
CA THR A 208 23.46 -2.60 -6.50
C THR A 208 22.83 -1.24 -6.73
N ILE A 209 21.93 -0.87 -5.83
CA ILE A 209 21.27 0.44 -5.85
C ILE A 209 21.67 1.27 -4.64
N SER A 210 21.57 2.59 -4.79
CA SER A 210 21.50 3.50 -3.64
C SER A 210 20.08 3.50 -3.08
N LEU A 211 19.94 3.23 -1.79
CA LEU A 211 18.64 3.10 -1.12
C LEU A 211 18.61 3.96 0.15
N LYS A 212 18.04 5.16 0.01
CA LYS A 212 17.92 6.14 1.10
C LYS A 212 16.49 6.25 1.66
N THR A 213 15.52 5.75 0.90
CA THR A 213 14.09 5.76 1.22
C THR A 213 13.51 4.37 0.97
N THR A 214 12.22 4.16 1.23
CA THR A 214 11.53 2.89 1.02
C THR A 214 11.16 2.65 -0.45
N GLY A 215 11.94 3.18 -1.39
CA GLY A 215 11.73 2.97 -2.81
C GLY A 215 12.88 3.50 -3.64
N PHE A 216 12.94 3.06 -4.88
CA PHE A 216 13.96 3.46 -5.84
C PHE A 216 13.41 3.38 -7.26
N THR A 217 14.04 4.10 -8.16
CA THR A 217 13.84 3.95 -9.61
C THR A 217 15.05 3.24 -10.18
N TYR A 218 14.81 2.25 -11.02
CA TYR A 218 15.84 1.49 -11.71
C TYR A 218 15.68 1.65 -13.22
N LYS A 219 16.78 1.99 -13.89
CA LYS A 219 16.88 2.07 -15.34
C LYS A 219 17.87 1.04 -15.82
N LEU A 220 17.47 0.20 -16.76
CA LEU A 220 18.35 -0.80 -17.35
C LEU A 220 19.35 -0.10 -18.29
N SER A 221 20.65 -0.29 -18.06
CA SER A 221 21.73 0.46 -18.74
C SER A 221 21.72 0.33 -20.27
N ASP A 222 21.25 -0.80 -20.79
CA ASP A 222 21.27 -1.13 -22.23
C ASP A 222 19.89 -1.00 -22.91
N ALA A 223 18.92 -0.38 -22.22
CA ALA A 223 17.57 -0.20 -22.74
C ALA A 223 17.05 1.22 -22.48
N GLU A 224 16.83 1.98 -23.56
CA GLU A 224 16.39 3.37 -23.47
C GLU A 224 14.99 3.53 -22.86
N ASP A 225 14.10 2.54 -23.07
CA ASP A 225 12.70 2.51 -22.67
C ASP A 225 12.41 1.47 -21.56
N CYS A 226 13.41 1.15 -20.75
CA CYS A 226 13.25 0.25 -19.61
C CYS A 226 13.60 0.94 -18.29
N GLU A 227 12.61 1.62 -17.74
CA GLU A 227 12.68 2.19 -16.39
C GLU A 227 11.44 1.78 -15.59
N PHE A 228 11.67 1.34 -14.36
CA PHE A 228 10.61 1.06 -13.41
C PHE A 228 10.94 1.58 -12.03
N ARG A 229 9.90 1.80 -11.24
CA ARG A 229 9.99 2.16 -9.83
C ARG A 229 9.59 0.96 -8.97
N VAL A 230 10.36 0.75 -7.91
CA VAL A 230 10.00 -0.15 -6.81
C VAL A 230 9.65 0.72 -5.60
N LYS A 231 8.43 0.60 -5.07
CA LYS A 231 7.99 1.25 -3.84
C LYS A 231 7.60 0.18 -2.82
N PHE A 232 8.22 0.22 -1.65
CA PHE A 232 7.96 -0.69 -0.55
C PHE A 232 6.93 -0.11 0.42
N TYR A 233 6.04 -0.99 0.83
CA TYR A 233 5.02 -0.80 1.84
C TYR A 233 5.22 -1.84 2.94
N LYS A 234 4.50 -1.66 4.05
CA LYS A 234 4.55 -2.60 5.16
C LYS A 234 4.02 -3.97 4.72
N GLY A 235 4.94 -4.88 4.45
CA GLY A 235 4.64 -6.27 4.09
C GLY A 235 4.44 -6.53 2.59
N PHE A 236 4.66 -5.56 1.70
CA PHE A 236 4.61 -5.77 0.25
C PHE A 236 5.41 -4.72 -0.51
N ALA A 237 5.66 -4.95 -1.80
CA ALA A 237 6.32 -4.05 -2.72
C ALA A 237 5.48 -3.92 -4.00
N VAL A 238 5.51 -2.73 -4.61
CA VAL A 238 4.90 -2.47 -5.91
C VAL A 238 6.03 -2.13 -6.88
N VAL A 239 6.09 -2.88 -7.97
CA VAL A 239 6.96 -2.60 -9.12
C VAL A 239 6.07 -2.07 -10.24
N GLN A 240 6.39 -0.91 -10.79
CA GLN A 240 5.61 -0.26 -11.84
C GLN A 240 6.53 0.41 -12.86
N TYR A 241 6.25 0.26 -14.15
CA TYR A 241 7.02 0.96 -15.17
C TYR A 241 6.81 2.48 -15.09
N THR A 242 7.90 3.23 -15.25
CA THR A 242 7.88 4.70 -15.28
C THR A 242 8.20 5.23 -16.67
N GLN A 243 8.88 4.44 -17.50
CA GLN A 243 9.15 4.76 -18.89
C GLN A 243 9.14 3.48 -19.72
N GLY A 244 8.30 3.45 -20.75
CA GLY A 244 8.15 2.29 -21.62
C GLY A 244 7.60 1.06 -20.91
N ALA A 245 7.85 -0.11 -21.50
CA ALA A 245 7.48 -1.41 -20.95
C ALA A 245 8.61 -2.43 -21.10
N CYS A 246 9.86 -1.94 -21.14
CA CYS A 246 11.05 -2.76 -21.39
C CYS A 246 10.92 -3.63 -22.64
N SER A 247 10.45 -3.04 -23.75
CA SER A 247 10.10 -3.77 -24.96
C SER A 247 11.31 -4.53 -25.51
N GLY A 248 11.16 -5.84 -25.72
CA GLY A 248 12.24 -6.69 -26.24
C GLY A 248 13.32 -7.07 -25.22
N GLN A 249 13.25 -6.59 -23.98
CA GLN A 249 14.18 -7.01 -22.91
C GLN A 249 13.76 -8.32 -22.24
N PHE A 250 12.46 -8.61 -22.24
CA PHE A 250 11.89 -9.79 -21.62
C PHE A 250 11.23 -10.72 -22.64
N GLY A 251 11.01 -11.96 -22.24
CA GLY A 251 10.23 -12.90 -23.02
C GLY A 251 8.80 -12.40 -23.25
N MET A 252 8.13 -12.92 -24.28
CA MET A 252 6.80 -12.44 -24.69
C MET A 252 5.80 -12.43 -23.53
N ASN A 253 5.18 -11.28 -23.27
CA ASN A 253 4.23 -11.04 -22.15
C ASN A 253 4.80 -11.25 -20.74
N ALA A 254 6.11 -11.46 -20.59
CA ALA A 254 6.76 -11.46 -19.30
C ALA A 254 7.02 -10.02 -18.85
N THR A 255 6.90 -9.77 -17.55
CA THR A 255 7.04 -8.43 -16.97
C THR A 255 7.53 -8.53 -15.54
N VAL A 256 8.27 -7.53 -15.07
CA VAL A 256 8.63 -7.36 -13.66
C VAL A 256 7.58 -6.55 -12.88
N GLU A 257 6.63 -5.91 -13.57
CA GLU A 257 5.56 -5.13 -12.96
C GLU A 257 4.60 -6.03 -12.14
N GLY A 258 4.22 -5.56 -10.96
CA GLY A 258 3.33 -6.31 -10.08
C GLY A 258 3.36 -5.88 -8.62
N ILE A 259 2.49 -6.50 -7.83
CA ILE A 259 2.46 -6.37 -6.37
C ILE A 259 2.99 -7.67 -5.77
N TYR A 260 4.09 -7.57 -5.03
CA TYR A 260 4.79 -8.70 -4.42
C TYR A 260 4.61 -8.62 -2.91
N VAL A 261 4.10 -9.67 -2.25
CA VAL A 261 3.97 -9.67 -0.79
C VAL A 261 5.22 -10.24 -0.13
N LYS A 262 5.62 -9.68 1.01
CA LYS A 262 6.77 -10.15 1.76
C LYS A 262 6.48 -11.54 2.34
N THR A 263 7.33 -12.51 2.03
CA THR A 263 7.20 -13.89 2.51
C THR A 263 8.29 -14.30 3.49
N LYS A 264 9.41 -13.57 3.52
CA LYS A 264 10.51 -13.75 4.48
C LYS A 264 11.11 -12.40 4.86
#